data_AF-A0A964BVP9-F1
#
_entry.id   AF-A0A964BVP9-F1
#
_cell.length_a   1.000
_cell.length_b   1.000
_cell.length_c   1.000
_cell.angle_alpha   90.00
_cell.angle_beta   90.00
_cell.angle_gamma   90.00
#
_symmetry.space_group_name_H-M   'P 1'
#
loop_
_entity.id
_entity.type
_entity.pdbx_description
1 polymer ?
#
loop_
_entity_poly.entity_id
_entity_poly.type
_entity_poly.pdbx_seq_one_letter_code
_entity_poly.pdbx_strand_id
1 'polypeptide(L)'
;MDSPNTFTYRHSEMPPITDEMKSEIAEIDFNVANLILKFQGNYRALSELAETLADSLNSCKMNLHSIGIIPDGEVPPRAIGLTDLPRTEKQIIVSTAMTSTVAIEMLADIFDLDFPDAATLIRHKSQNQFGEMSLEKIEQFLEQLTEAAREKPSDHIFIAEIET
;
A
#
# COMPACT_ATOMS: atom_id res chain seq x y z
N MET A 1 -3.26 -7.16 -6.33
CA MET A 1 -3.00 -7.72 -4.98
C MET A 1 -4.16 -7.24 -4.13
N ASP A 2 -5.12 -8.12 -3.86
CA ASP A 2 -6.28 -7.75 -3.05
C ASP A 2 -5.86 -7.69 -1.59
N SER A 3 -6.08 -6.54 -0.95
CA SER A 3 -5.85 -6.37 0.48
C SER A 3 -6.60 -7.45 1.26
N PRO A 4 -6.00 -8.09 2.27
CA PRO A 4 -6.74 -9.02 3.12
C PRO A 4 -7.89 -8.24 3.76
N ASN A 5 -9.12 -8.68 3.50
CA ASN A 5 -10.32 -8.06 4.07
C ASN A 5 -10.22 -8.03 5.59
N THR A 6 -10.26 -6.84 6.18
CA THR A 6 -10.11 -6.62 7.63
C THR A 6 -11.31 -7.16 8.41
N PHE A 7 -12.48 -7.18 7.79
CA PHE A 7 -13.71 -7.73 8.35
C PHE A 7 -14.35 -8.69 7.35
N THR A 8 -14.88 -9.80 7.84
CA THR A 8 -15.57 -10.79 7.02
C THR A 8 -16.87 -11.20 7.70
N TYR A 9 -17.98 -11.08 7.00
CA TYR A 9 -19.31 -11.45 7.48
C TYR A 9 -19.89 -12.56 6.62
N ARG A 10 -20.65 -13.46 7.25
CA ARG A 10 -21.63 -14.25 6.51
C ARG A 10 -22.85 -13.37 6.20
N HIS A 11 -23.55 -13.68 5.11
CA HIS A 11 -24.73 -12.91 4.72
C HIS A 11 -25.78 -12.87 5.84
N SER A 12 -26.00 -13.99 6.53
CA SER A 12 -26.90 -14.09 7.68
C SER A 12 -26.40 -13.42 8.97
N GLU A 13 -25.11 -13.11 9.06
CA GLU A 13 -24.45 -12.54 10.25
C GLU A 13 -24.10 -11.06 10.06
N MET A 14 -24.56 -10.42 8.97
CA MET A 14 -24.33 -9.01 8.75
C MET A 14 -24.95 -8.18 9.88
N PRO A 15 -24.16 -7.34 10.57
CA PRO A 15 -24.68 -6.53 11.66
C PRO A 15 -25.72 -5.54 11.10
N PRO A 16 -26.87 -5.37 11.78
CA PRO A 16 -27.84 -4.39 11.37
C PRO A 16 -27.30 -2.98 11.59
N ILE A 17 -27.74 -2.02 10.77
CA ILE A 17 -27.52 -0.59 11.03
C ILE A 17 -28.26 -0.22 12.34
N THR A 18 -27.51 0.31 13.31
CA THR A 18 -28.07 0.78 14.58
C THR A 18 -28.73 2.15 14.41
N ASP A 19 -29.63 2.54 15.34
CA ASP A 19 -30.28 3.85 15.27
C ASP A 19 -29.29 5.01 15.47
N GLU A 20 -28.23 4.79 16.25
CA GLU A 20 -27.11 5.73 16.37
C GLU A 20 -26.44 5.96 15.00
N MET A 21 -26.11 4.89 14.26
CA MET A 21 -25.55 5.00 12.91
C MET A 21 -26.49 5.72 11.94
N LYS A 22 -27.81 5.47 12.00
CA LYS A 22 -28.79 6.20 11.17
C LYS A 22 -28.81 7.68 11.50
N SER A 23 -28.73 8.03 12.78
CA SER A 23 -28.73 9.41 13.25
C SER A 23 -27.51 10.17 12.73
N GLU A 24 -26.32 9.57 12.84
CA GLU A 24 -25.07 10.16 12.33
C GLU A 24 -25.12 10.36 10.81
N ILE A 25 -25.65 9.39 10.05
CA ILE A 25 -25.83 9.52 8.60
C ILE A 25 -26.76 10.68 8.25
N ALA A 26 -27.88 10.81 8.98
CA ALA A 26 -28.84 11.89 8.76
C ALA A 26 -28.25 13.28 9.14
N GLU A 27 -27.42 13.34 10.18
CA GLU A 27 -26.73 14.56 10.57
C GLU A 27 -25.74 15.03 9.49
N ILE A 28 -24.99 14.12 8.87
CA ILE A 28 -24.09 14.45 7.76
C ILE A 28 -24.88 15.07 6.61
N ASP A 29 -25.99 14.46 6.20
CA ASP A 29 -26.84 14.96 5.11
C ASP A 29 -27.37 16.37 5.41
N PHE A 30 -27.88 16.58 6.62
CA PHE A 30 -28.36 17.89 7.07
C PHE A 30 -27.25 18.95 7.10
N ASN A 31 -26.06 18.60 7.60
CA ASN A 31 -24.93 19.51 7.67
C ASN A 31 -24.41 19.91 6.29
N VAL A 32 -24.34 18.98 5.35
CA VAL A 32 -23.96 19.26 3.95
C VAL A 32 -24.98 20.20 3.30
N ALA A 33 -26.29 19.93 3.44
CA ALA A 33 -27.33 20.79 2.91
C ALA A 33 -27.24 22.22 3.48
N ASN A 34 -26.98 22.35 4.78
CA ASN A 34 -26.80 23.65 5.42
C ASN A 34 -25.56 24.40 4.92
N LEU A 35 -24.44 23.71 4.70
CA LEU A 35 -23.22 24.33 4.17
C LEU A 35 -23.44 24.86 2.75
N ILE A 36 -24.13 24.10 1.90
CA ILE A 36 -24.48 24.53 0.54
C ILE A 36 -25.30 25.83 0.58
N LEU A 37 -26.30 25.92 1.48
CA LEU A 37 -27.09 27.13 1.66
C LEU A 37 -26.26 28.31 2.19
N LYS A 38 -25.36 28.07 3.15
CA LYS A 38 -24.47 29.09 3.71
C LYS A 38 -23.48 29.66 2.69
N PHE A 39 -23.04 28.85 1.73
CA PHE A 39 -22.09 29.30 0.71
C PHE A 39 -22.73 30.17 -0.39
N GLN A 40 -24.06 30.29 -0.44
CA GLN A 40 -24.79 31.28 -1.26
C GLN A 40 -24.30 31.39 -2.72
N GLY A 41 -24.00 30.25 -3.36
CA GLY A 41 -23.53 30.22 -4.75
C GLY A 41 -22.06 30.62 -4.95
N ASN A 42 -21.26 30.70 -3.89
CA ASN A 42 -19.82 30.85 -3.98
C ASN A 42 -19.21 29.60 -4.63
N TYR A 43 -18.91 29.71 -5.92
CA TYR A 43 -18.40 28.61 -6.74
C TYR A 43 -17.18 27.93 -6.10
N ARG A 44 -16.18 28.69 -5.63
CA ARG A 44 -14.96 28.10 -5.07
C ARG A 44 -15.22 27.29 -3.81
N ALA A 45 -16.06 27.83 -2.90
CA ALA A 45 -16.41 27.13 -1.68
C ALA A 45 -17.24 25.86 -1.95
N LEU A 46 -18.13 25.91 -2.95
CA LEU A 46 -18.92 24.76 -3.37
C LEU A 46 -18.06 23.69 -4.09
N SER A 47 -17.08 24.11 -4.89
CA SER A 47 -16.11 23.20 -5.51
C SER A 47 -15.26 22.47 -4.45
N GLU A 48 -14.71 23.20 -3.48
CA GLU A 48 -13.92 22.62 -2.38
C GLU A 48 -14.76 21.62 -1.55
N LEU A 49 -16.02 21.98 -1.25
CA LEU A 49 -16.95 21.10 -0.56
C LEU A 49 -17.21 19.82 -1.36
N ALA A 50 -17.40 19.93 -2.67
CA ALA A 50 -17.63 18.78 -3.54
C ALA A 50 -16.41 17.84 -3.59
N GLU A 51 -15.20 18.39 -3.67
CA GLU A 51 -13.95 17.61 -3.63
C GLU A 51 -13.80 16.87 -2.29
N THR A 52 -14.03 17.56 -1.17
CA THR A 52 -13.97 16.96 0.18
C THR A 52 -14.96 15.79 0.34
N LEU A 53 -16.18 15.95 -0.17
CA LEU A 53 -17.21 14.89 -0.14
C LEU A 53 -16.84 13.72 -1.07
N ALA A 54 -16.20 14.00 -2.21
CA ALA A 54 -15.71 12.96 -3.12
C ALA A 54 -14.60 12.12 -2.46
N ASP A 55 -13.66 12.75 -1.76
CA ASP A 55 -12.60 12.06 -1.02
C ASP A 55 -13.15 11.21 0.12
N SER A 56 -14.16 11.73 0.83
CA SER A 56 -14.88 10.99 1.87
C SER A 56 -15.61 9.78 1.28
N LEU A 57 -16.27 9.93 0.13
CA LEU A 57 -16.90 8.82 -0.60
C LEU A 57 -15.88 7.76 -1.03
N ASN A 58 -14.73 8.18 -1.54
CA ASN A 58 -13.65 7.27 -1.92
C ASN A 58 -13.15 6.48 -0.70
N SER A 59 -12.96 7.15 0.44
CA SER A 59 -12.59 6.51 1.71
C SER A 59 -13.64 5.50 2.16
N CYS A 60 -14.94 5.84 2.09
CA CYS A 60 -16.03 4.91 2.39
C CYS A 60 -16.03 3.69 1.46
N LYS A 61 -15.83 3.89 0.15
CA LYS A 61 -15.75 2.79 -0.83
C LYS A 61 -14.57 1.86 -0.54
N MET A 62 -13.39 2.42 -0.24
CA MET A 62 -12.22 1.63 0.11
C MET A 62 -12.47 0.76 1.34
N ASN A 63 -13.09 1.33 2.37
CA ASN A 63 -13.47 0.58 3.57
C ASN A 63 -14.53 -0.47 3.26
N LEU A 64 -15.54 -0.16 2.43
CA LEU A 64 -16.55 -1.13 2.00
C LEU A 64 -15.92 -2.31 1.24
N HIS A 65 -14.98 -2.03 0.34
CA HIS A 65 -14.26 -3.05 -0.42
C HIS A 65 -13.38 -3.94 0.46
N SER A 66 -12.96 -3.45 1.63
CA SER A 66 -12.22 -4.24 2.61
C SER A 66 -13.10 -5.18 3.45
N ILE A 67 -14.43 -5.15 3.25
CA ILE A 67 -15.38 -6.04 3.91
C ILE A 67 -15.71 -7.21 2.98
N GLY A 68 -15.34 -8.42 3.39
CA GLY A 68 -15.72 -9.65 2.70
C GLY A 68 -17.11 -10.10 3.11
N ILE A 69 -18.02 -10.31 2.16
CA ILE A 69 -19.33 -10.94 2.41
C ILE A 69 -19.30 -12.34 1.81
N ILE A 70 -19.46 -13.36 2.65
CA ILE A 70 -19.46 -14.77 2.26
C ILE A 70 -20.91 -15.28 2.21
N PRO A 71 -21.34 -15.98 1.14
CA PRO A 71 -22.62 -16.67 1.11
C PRO A 71 -22.77 -17.68 2.24
N ASP A 72 -24.00 -17.85 2.74
CA ASP A 72 -24.29 -18.86 3.76
C ASP A 72 -24.06 -20.26 3.17
N GLY A 73 -23.27 -21.10 3.88
CA GLY A 73 -22.94 -22.46 3.47
C GLY A 73 -21.60 -22.63 2.72
N GLU A 74 -20.93 -21.55 2.33
CA GLU A 74 -19.58 -21.62 1.77
C GLU A 74 -18.50 -21.59 2.85
N VAL A 75 -17.43 -22.36 2.62
CA VAL A 75 -16.20 -22.28 3.42
C VAL A 75 -15.52 -20.96 3.05
N PRO A 76 -15.11 -20.12 4.02
CA PRO A 76 -14.37 -18.91 3.71
C PRO A 76 -13.19 -19.25 2.80
N PRO A 77 -12.95 -18.50 1.72
CA PRO A 77 -11.77 -18.73 0.90
C PRO A 77 -10.56 -18.65 1.82
N ARG A 78 -9.77 -19.74 1.86
CA ARG A 78 -8.54 -19.77 2.65
C ARG A 78 -7.67 -18.60 2.17
N ALA A 79 -7.29 -17.73 3.09
CA ALA A 79 -6.32 -16.68 2.79
C ALA A 79 -5.04 -17.34 2.26
N ILE A 80 -4.75 -17.11 0.98
CA ILE A 80 -3.52 -17.58 0.33
C ILE A 80 -2.38 -16.77 0.93
N GLY A 81 -1.57 -17.40 1.77
CA GLY A 81 -0.42 -16.77 2.42
C GLY A 81 0.88 -17.00 1.64
N LEU A 82 1.99 -16.45 2.15
CA LEU A 82 3.34 -16.73 1.62
C LEU A 82 3.65 -18.24 1.61
N THR A 83 3.02 -19.00 2.51
CA THR A 83 3.11 -20.46 2.60
C THR A 83 2.40 -21.19 1.47
N ASP A 84 1.55 -20.53 0.69
CA ASP A 84 0.77 -21.11 -0.40
C ASP A 84 1.36 -20.79 -1.78
N LEU A 85 2.38 -19.93 -1.84
CA LEU A 85 3.12 -19.63 -3.07
C LEU A 85 3.80 -20.89 -3.66
N PRO A 86 4.02 -20.96 -4.99
CA PRO A 86 4.83 -22.02 -5.55
C PRO A 86 6.28 -21.93 -5.04
N ARG A 87 7.00 -23.06 -5.16
CA ARG A 87 8.31 -23.24 -4.52
C ARG A 87 9.33 -22.17 -4.96
N THR A 88 9.29 -21.79 -6.24
CA THR A 88 10.22 -20.84 -6.84
C THR A 88 10.05 -19.45 -6.24
N GLU A 89 8.82 -18.98 -6.10
CA GLU A 89 8.47 -17.67 -5.55
C GLU A 89 8.82 -17.59 -4.07
N LYS A 90 8.55 -18.66 -3.30
CA LYS A 90 9.01 -18.77 -1.91
C LYS A 90 10.53 -18.67 -1.81
N GLN A 91 11.23 -19.38 -2.69
CA GLN A 91 12.68 -19.38 -2.71
C GLN A 91 13.24 -18.00 -3.04
N ILE A 92 12.64 -17.28 -3.98
CA ILE A 92 13.04 -15.90 -4.31
C ILE A 92 12.83 -15.00 -3.09
N ILE A 93 11.66 -15.02 -2.46
CA ILE A 93 11.36 -14.16 -1.30
C ILE A 93 12.32 -14.44 -0.15
N VAL A 94 12.53 -15.71 0.19
CA VAL A 94 13.47 -16.10 1.25
C VAL A 94 14.89 -15.74 0.89
N SER A 95 15.33 -15.98 -0.35
CA SER A 95 16.69 -15.63 -0.80
C SER A 95 16.91 -14.13 -0.72
N THR A 96 15.96 -13.32 -1.19
CA THR A 96 16.07 -11.85 -1.15
C THR A 96 16.11 -11.35 0.30
N ALA A 97 15.28 -11.89 1.18
CA ALA A 97 15.28 -11.52 2.60
C ALA A 97 16.61 -11.88 3.28
N MET A 98 17.14 -13.08 3.02
CA MET A 98 18.42 -13.55 3.56
C MET A 98 19.59 -12.72 3.03
N THR A 99 19.68 -12.51 1.71
CA THR A 99 20.73 -11.68 1.11
C THR A 99 20.68 -10.25 1.63
N SER A 100 19.48 -9.67 1.77
CA SER A 100 19.32 -8.32 2.33
C SER A 100 19.78 -8.27 3.79
N THR A 101 19.45 -9.28 4.59
CA THR A 101 19.88 -9.36 5.99
C THR A 101 21.40 -9.42 6.09
N VAL A 102 22.03 -10.33 5.34
CA VAL A 102 23.50 -10.45 5.30
C VAL A 102 24.15 -9.15 4.82
N ALA A 103 23.60 -8.50 3.79
CA ALA A 103 24.13 -7.22 3.31
C ALA A 103 24.04 -6.12 4.37
N ILE A 104 22.93 -6.05 5.11
CA ILE A 104 22.75 -5.09 6.20
C ILE A 104 23.72 -5.39 7.35
N GLU A 105 23.89 -6.65 7.73
CA GLU A 105 24.86 -7.06 8.77
C GLU A 105 26.29 -6.67 8.37
N MET A 106 26.71 -6.98 7.14
CA MET A 106 28.03 -6.60 6.64
C MET A 106 28.24 -5.08 6.64
N LEU A 107 27.21 -4.32 6.26
CA LEU A 107 27.28 -2.86 6.30
C LEU A 107 27.32 -2.33 7.74
N ALA A 108 26.54 -2.92 8.65
CA ALA A 108 26.56 -2.57 10.06
C ALA A 108 27.96 -2.77 10.66
N ASP A 109 28.59 -3.92 10.37
CA ASP A 109 29.96 -4.22 10.79
C ASP A 109 30.99 -3.23 10.21
N ILE A 110 30.87 -2.87 8.92
CA ILE A 110 31.80 -1.93 8.26
C ILE A 110 31.72 -0.53 8.89
N PHE A 111 30.51 -0.10 9.27
CA PHE A 111 30.26 1.24 9.78
C PHE A 111 30.21 1.33 11.32
N ASP A 112 30.50 0.22 12.02
CA ASP A 112 30.42 0.12 13.48
C ASP A 112 29.04 0.58 14.02
N LEU A 113 27.99 0.13 13.34
CA LEU A 113 26.60 0.37 13.68
C LEU A 113 25.95 -0.91 14.19
N ASP A 114 24.88 -0.78 14.95
CA ASP A 114 24.00 -1.90 15.19
C ASP A 114 23.11 -2.19 13.97
N PHE A 115 22.61 -3.43 13.88
CA PHE A 115 21.78 -3.86 12.76
C PHE A 115 20.50 -3.00 12.59
N PRO A 116 19.74 -2.66 13.65
CA PRO A 116 18.56 -1.81 13.52
C PRO A 116 18.83 -0.42 12.94
N ASP A 117 19.94 0.23 13.33
CA ASP A 117 20.32 1.55 12.84
C ASP A 117 20.76 1.48 11.38
N ALA A 118 21.57 0.48 11.01
CA ALA A 118 21.96 0.23 9.63
C ALA A 118 20.75 -0.04 8.72
N ALA A 119 19.82 -0.90 9.17
CA ALA A 119 18.58 -1.20 8.47
C ALA A 119 17.70 0.05 8.28
N THR A 120 17.59 0.89 9.31
CA THR A 120 16.82 2.13 9.25
C THR A 120 17.43 3.14 8.28
N LEU A 121 18.75 3.28 8.29
CA LEU A 121 19.49 4.16 7.39
C LEU A 121 19.34 3.73 5.92
N ILE A 122 19.48 2.43 5.66
CA ILE A 122 19.30 1.84 4.32
C ILE A 122 17.86 2.04 3.85
N ARG A 123 16.88 1.78 4.70
CA ARG A 123 15.45 1.99 4.38
C ARG A 123 15.17 3.44 4.04
N HIS A 124 15.67 4.39 4.83
CA HIS A 124 15.46 5.81 4.60
C HIS A 124 16.12 6.28 3.29
N LYS A 125 17.35 5.86 3.01
CA LYS A 125 18.02 6.15 1.74
C LYS A 125 17.30 5.52 0.55
N SER A 126 16.87 4.27 0.67
CA SER A 126 16.08 3.59 -0.35
C SER A 126 14.73 4.29 -0.58
N GLN A 127 14.03 4.73 0.47
CA GLN A 127 12.76 5.44 0.32
C GLN A 127 12.94 6.80 -0.35
N ASN A 128 14.01 7.52 -0.05
CA ASN A 128 14.30 8.80 -0.73
C ASN A 128 14.70 8.59 -2.20
N GLN A 129 15.42 7.52 -2.52
CA GLN A 129 15.85 7.25 -3.89
C GLN A 129 14.75 6.63 -4.76
N PHE A 130 13.94 5.73 -4.20
CA PHE A 130 12.90 5.00 -4.93
C PHE A 130 11.51 5.64 -4.80
N GLY A 131 11.22 6.37 -3.72
CA GLY A 131 9.94 7.02 -3.49
C GLY A 131 9.65 8.20 -4.42
N GLU A 132 10.71 8.80 -4.99
CA GLU A 132 10.61 9.92 -5.94
C GLU A 132 10.75 9.48 -7.41
N MET A 133 10.91 8.17 -7.66
CA MET A 133 11.14 7.65 -9.01
C MET A 133 9.82 7.53 -9.78
N SER A 134 9.74 8.13 -10.98
CA SER A 134 8.58 7.94 -11.86
C SER A 134 8.56 6.50 -12.41
N LEU A 135 7.38 6.03 -12.81
CA LEU A 135 7.21 4.72 -13.42
C LEU A 135 8.13 4.54 -14.64
N GLU A 136 8.33 5.57 -15.47
CA GLU A 136 9.22 5.47 -16.62
C GLU A 136 10.68 5.25 -16.23
N LYS A 137 11.14 5.87 -15.14
CA LYS A 137 12.51 5.67 -14.63
C LYS A 137 12.70 4.27 -14.05
N ILE A 138 11.67 3.72 -13.40
CA ILE A 138 11.69 2.34 -12.90
C ILE A 138 11.80 1.35 -14.06
N GLU A 139 11.02 1.55 -15.13
CA GLU A 139 11.07 0.69 -16.32
C GLU A 139 12.44 0.75 -17.02
N GLN A 140 13.00 1.95 -17.21
CA GLN A 140 14.35 2.13 -17.78
C GLN A 140 15.43 1.45 -16.92
N PHE A 141 15.31 1.55 -15.59
CA PHE A 141 16.25 0.92 -14.67
C PHE A 141 16.19 -0.61 -14.76
N LEU A 142 14.99 -1.19 -14.91
CA LEU A 142 14.80 -2.63 -15.10
C LEU A 142 15.36 -3.12 -16.45
N GLU A 143 15.21 -2.33 -17.52
CA GLU A 143 15.80 -2.65 -18.82
C GLU A 143 17.33 -2.69 -18.74
N GLN A 144 17.95 -1.69 -18.12
CA GLN A 144 19.41 -1.64 -17.90
C GLN A 144 19.91 -2.82 -17.07
N LEU A 145 19.20 -3.18 -16.00
CA LEU A 145 19.52 -4.34 -15.18
C LEU A 145 19.42 -5.66 -15.97
N THR A 146 18.43 -5.76 -16.85
CA THR A 146 18.22 -6.95 -17.69
C THR A 146 19.33 -7.09 -18.74
N GLU A 147 19.79 -5.99 -19.30
CA GLU A 147 20.90 -5.95 -20.26
C GLU A 147 22.23 -6.28 -19.56
N ALA A 148 22.53 -5.64 -18.43
CA ALA A 148 23.75 -5.88 -17.65
C ALA A 148 23.84 -7.34 -17.15
N ALA A 149 22.72 -7.93 -16.70
CA ALA A 149 22.67 -9.32 -16.26
C ALA A 149 22.90 -10.32 -17.41
N ARG A 150 22.60 -9.95 -18.66
CA ARG A 150 22.88 -10.78 -19.84
C ARG A 150 24.34 -10.72 -20.26
N GLU A 151 25.01 -9.60 -20.03
CA GLU A 151 26.38 -9.39 -20.52
C GLU A 151 27.46 -9.96 -19.57
N LYS A 152 27.34 -9.80 -18.23
CA LYS A 152 28.32 -10.33 -17.25
C LYS A 152 27.69 -10.61 -15.87
N PRO A 153 27.17 -11.82 -15.62
CA PRO A 153 26.41 -12.13 -14.40
C PRO A 153 27.22 -12.15 -13.08
N SER A 154 28.55 -12.08 -13.10
CA SER A 154 29.40 -12.24 -11.90
C SER A 154 30.21 -11.01 -11.44
N ASP A 155 30.32 -9.95 -12.25
CA ASP A 155 31.38 -8.94 -12.08
C ASP A 155 30.88 -7.50 -11.83
N HIS A 156 29.57 -7.28 -11.75
CA HIS A 156 29.02 -5.92 -11.60
C HIS A 156 28.65 -5.58 -10.16
N ILE A 157 29.47 -4.70 -9.56
CA ILE A 157 29.11 -3.94 -8.36
C ILE A 157 28.12 -2.84 -8.78
N PHE A 158 26.98 -2.81 -8.10
CA PHE A 158 25.92 -1.83 -8.29
C PHE A 158 26.41 -0.41 -8.00
N ILE A 159 26.41 0.45 -9.02
CA ILE A 159 26.58 1.90 -8.85
C ILE A 159 25.48 2.58 -9.65
N ALA A 160 24.46 3.10 -8.96
CA ALA A 160 23.53 4.05 -9.56
C ALA A 160 24.18 5.43 -9.48
N GLU A 161 24.60 5.99 -10.62
CA GLU A 161 25.02 7.38 -10.68
C GLU A 161 23.79 8.29 -10.51
N ILE A 162 23.82 9.13 -9.47
CA ILE A 162 22.79 10.12 -9.20
C ILE A 162 23.27 11.42 -9.83
N GLU A 163 22.61 11.87 -10.90
CA GLU A 163 22.76 13.25 -11.36
C GLU A 163 22.09 14.17 -10.34
N THR A 164 22.91 14.97 -9.64
CA THR A 164 22.50 16.04 -8.71
C THR A 164 22.07 17.30 -9.44
#